data_AF-A0A937URZ9-F1
#
_entry.id   AF-A0A937URZ9-F1
#
_cell.length_a   1.000
_cell.length_b   1.000
_cell.length_c   1.000
_cell.angle_alpha   90.00
_cell.angle_beta   90.00
_cell.angle_gamma   90.00
#
_symmetry.space_group_name_H-M   'P 1'
#
loop_
_entity.id
_entity.type
_entity.pdbx_description
1 polymer ?
#
loop_
_entity_poly.entity_id
_entity_poly.type
_entity_poly.pdbx_seq_one_letter_code
_entity_poly.pdbx_strand_id
1 'polypeptide(L)'
;MPVIDLAELTPAQRQGILSQLVVPRPIAVISTMSADGAVNVAPYSYYMPVCGLPPTVAITMGTRREATPAPKDTFVNLAASGEFVINVATAPLAEHIETIAREYPAGVNEAALVGWKLKPSRRVAPPSLADSPAQLECRVREIIDRGDPDEPFAGIHLVLAEVVCVVVDDDLLAEPNRIDPTKIPAVGRMGFPWFVVAQPEAMVELDRIPYDPAEKIPDAALAGS
;
A
#
# COMPACT_ATOMS: atom_id res chain seq x y z
N MET A 1 -4.50 18.07 -27.80
CA MET A 1 -3.99 17.80 -26.44
C MET A 1 -2.48 17.69 -26.51
N PRO A 2 -1.72 18.12 -25.49
CA PRO A 2 -0.28 17.86 -25.44
C PRO A 2 0.01 16.35 -25.36
N VAL A 3 1.13 15.93 -25.94
CA VAL A 3 1.62 14.54 -25.90
C VAL A 3 2.89 14.52 -25.06
N ILE A 4 2.98 13.60 -24.10
CA ILE A 4 4.18 13.36 -23.31
C ILE A 4 4.80 12.05 -23.80
N ASP A 5 5.93 12.15 -24.49
CA ASP A 5 6.69 10.96 -24.90
C ASP A 5 7.58 10.50 -23.74
N LEU A 6 7.33 9.28 -23.25
CA LEU A 6 8.09 8.73 -22.13
C LEU A 6 9.52 8.34 -22.53
N ALA A 7 9.80 8.11 -23.81
CA ALA A 7 11.12 7.67 -24.28
C ALA A 7 12.23 8.69 -23.92
N GLU A 8 11.90 9.97 -23.95
CA GLU A 8 12.82 11.09 -23.70
C GLU A 8 12.98 11.46 -22.21
N LEU A 9 12.29 10.74 -21.32
CA LEU A 9 12.26 11.05 -19.89
C LEU A 9 13.16 10.13 -19.07
N THR A 10 13.73 10.66 -17.99
CA THR A 10 14.48 9.89 -17.00
C THR A 10 13.56 8.92 -16.24
N PRO A 11 14.10 7.85 -15.61
CA PRO A 11 13.30 6.94 -14.78
C PRO A 11 12.50 7.66 -13.69
N ALA A 12 13.08 8.66 -13.04
CA ALA A 12 12.41 9.46 -12.01
C ALA A 12 11.21 10.25 -12.58
N GLN A 13 11.35 10.85 -13.77
CA GLN A 13 10.25 11.55 -14.44
C GLN A 13 9.13 10.59 -14.85
N ARG A 14 9.48 9.42 -15.39
CA ARG A 14 8.51 8.36 -15.75
C ARG A 14 7.75 7.88 -14.52
N GLN A 15 8.44 7.56 -13.43
CA GLN A 15 7.78 7.18 -12.17
C GLN A 15 6.92 8.31 -11.61
N GLY A 16 7.38 9.56 -11.71
CA GLY A 16 6.65 10.75 -11.30
C GLY A 16 5.30 10.86 -12.00
N ILE A 17 5.28 10.71 -13.33
CA ILE A 17 4.05 10.73 -14.14
C ILE A 17 3.08 9.63 -13.69
N LEU A 18 3.55 8.39 -13.53
CA LEU A 18 2.72 7.29 -13.04
C LEU A 18 2.12 7.62 -11.66
N SER A 19 2.94 8.20 -10.78
CA SER A 19 2.56 8.58 -9.41
C SER A 19 1.67 9.82 -9.34
N GLN A 20 1.44 10.52 -10.44
CA GLN A 20 0.55 11.68 -10.54
C GLN A 20 -0.76 11.34 -11.26
N LEU A 21 -0.74 10.34 -12.15
CA LEU A 21 -1.92 9.94 -12.95
C LEU A 21 -2.66 8.73 -12.38
N VAL A 22 -1.96 7.81 -11.70
CA VAL A 22 -2.57 6.66 -11.03
C VAL A 22 -2.86 7.05 -9.59
N VAL A 23 -4.03 7.66 -9.36
CA VAL A 23 -4.42 8.29 -8.09
C VAL A 23 -5.94 8.18 -7.84
N PRO A 24 -6.41 8.25 -6.58
CA PRO A 24 -5.64 8.15 -5.35
C PRO A 24 -5.06 6.75 -5.16
N ARG A 25 -3.82 6.64 -4.68
CA ARG A 25 -3.23 5.35 -4.32
C ARG A 25 -3.41 5.08 -2.83
N PRO A 26 -3.85 3.88 -2.41
CA PRO A 26 -3.88 3.51 -1.01
C PRO A 26 -2.46 3.51 -0.43
N ILE A 27 -2.33 3.80 0.86
CA ILE A 27 -1.04 3.78 1.56
C ILE A 27 -1.02 2.59 2.53
N ALA A 28 -0.07 1.68 2.31
CA ALA A 28 0.27 0.64 3.27
C ALA A 28 1.32 1.18 4.25
N VAL A 29 0.96 1.37 5.53
CA VAL A 29 1.94 1.64 6.59
C VAL A 29 2.43 0.29 7.12
N ILE A 30 3.62 -0.11 6.69
CA ILE A 30 4.12 -1.46 6.89
C ILE A 30 5.01 -1.48 8.13
N SER A 31 4.70 -2.35 9.09
CA SER A 31 5.59 -2.72 10.17
C SER A 31 6.26 -4.06 9.89
N THR A 32 7.58 -4.09 10.07
CA THR A 32 8.43 -5.29 9.96
C THR A 32 9.32 -5.40 11.18
N MET A 33 10.00 -6.54 11.31
CA MET A 33 10.98 -6.78 12.34
C MET A 33 12.25 -7.36 11.72
N SER A 34 13.41 -6.83 12.08
CA SER A 34 14.71 -7.36 11.68
C SER A 34 15.06 -8.62 12.47
N ALA A 35 16.12 -9.31 12.04
CA ALA A 35 16.56 -10.57 12.68
C ALA A 35 16.99 -10.42 14.15
N ASP A 36 17.44 -9.22 14.56
CA ASP A 36 17.78 -8.85 15.93
C ASP A 36 16.58 -8.32 16.74
N GLY A 37 15.38 -8.28 16.15
CA GLY A 37 14.15 -7.88 16.81
C GLY A 37 13.84 -6.38 16.75
N ALA A 38 14.63 -5.57 16.03
CA ALA A 38 14.32 -4.16 15.86
C ALA A 38 13.09 -3.96 14.96
N VAL A 39 12.21 -3.06 15.36
CA VAL A 39 10.98 -2.73 14.60
C VAL A 39 11.27 -1.60 13.62
N ASN A 40 10.82 -1.77 12.38
CA ASN A 40 10.85 -0.77 11.32
C ASN A 40 9.42 -0.49 10.86
N VAL A 41 9.06 0.79 10.66
CA VAL A 41 7.76 1.21 10.14
C VAL A 41 7.92 2.19 8.98
N ALA A 42 7.41 1.84 7.80
CA ALA A 42 7.55 2.69 6.61
C ALA A 42 6.28 2.67 5.71
N PRO A 43 5.94 3.78 5.05
CA PRO A 43 4.77 3.88 4.19
C PRO A 43 5.08 3.54 2.72
N TYR A 44 4.18 2.81 2.07
CA TYR A 44 4.27 2.45 0.65
C TYR A 44 2.95 2.74 -0.05
N SER A 45 2.99 3.46 -1.18
CA SER A 45 1.79 3.79 -1.97
C SER A 45 1.66 3.01 -3.28
N TYR A 46 2.64 2.18 -3.64
CA TYR A 46 2.49 1.21 -4.73
C TYR A 46 2.01 -0.09 -4.09
N TYR A 47 0.73 -0.09 -3.74
CA TYR A 47 0.05 -1.12 -2.97
C TYR A 47 -1.32 -1.39 -3.60
N MET A 48 -1.68 -2.66 -3.81
CA MET A 48 -2.99 -3.05 -4.33
C MET A 48 -3.40 -4.47 -3.90
N PRO A 49 -4.71 -4.77 -3.84
CA PRO A 49 -5.18 -6.15 -3.82
C PRO A 49 -4.87 -6.86 -5.14
N VAL A 50 -4.68 -8.19 -5.10
CA VAL A 50 -4.35 -9.02 -6.27
C VAL A 50 -5.44 -10.05 -6.54
N CYS A 51 -5.73 -10.90 -5.56
CA CYS A 51 -6.75 -11.94 -5.70
C CYS A 51 -7.34 -12.35 -4.35
N GLY A 52 -8.49 -13.03 -4.37
CA GLY A 52 -9.22 -13.46 -3.17
C GLY A 52 -8.89 -14.88 -2.67
N LEU A 53 -8.20 -15.70 -3.47
CA LEU A 53 -7.87 -17.09 -3.09
C LEU A 53 -6.50 -17.53 -3.65
N PRO A 54 -5.46 -17.65 -2.80
CA PRO A 54 -5.42 -17.14 -1.44
C PRO A 54 -5.55 -15.60 -1.43
N PRO A 55 -6.09 -14.98 -0.37
CA PRO A 55 -6.23 -13.53 -0.29
C PRO A 55 -4.84 -12.87 -0.39
N THR A 56 -4.58 -12.17 -1.49
CA THR A 56 -3.23 -11.71 -1.84
C THR A 56 -3.21 -10.22 -2.11
N VAL A 57 -2.16 -9.56 -1.65
CA VAL A 57 -1.83 -8.16 -1.95
C VAL A 57 -0.46 -8.06 -2.62
N ALA A 58 -0.24 -6.98 -3.36
CA ALA A 58 1.02 -6.64 -3.98
C ALA A 58 1.55 -5.33 -3.40
N ILE A 59 2.86 -5.29 -3.09
CA ILE A 59 3.57 -4.09 -2.68
C ILE A 59 4.83 -3.96 -3.53
N THR A 60 5.01 -2.82 -4.19
CA THR A 60 6.23 -2.51 -4.92
C THR A 60 7.19 -1.74 -4.03
N MET A 61 8.41 -2.26 -3.89
CA MET A 61 9.48 -1.67 -3.11
C MET A 61 10.65 -1.34 -4.03
N GLY A 62 11.11 -0.09 -4.02
CA GLY A 62 12.36 0.31 -4.64
C GLY A 62 13.47 0.48 -3.60
N THR A 63 14.64 0.86 -4.06
CA THR A 63 15.78 1.23 -3.23
C THR A 63 15.57 2.57 -2.51
N ARG A 64 16.48 2.85 -1.58
CA ARG A 64 16.72 4.21 -1.10
C ARG A 64 17.18 5.09 -2.27
N ARG A 65 16.90 6.39 -2.17
CA ARG A 65 17.00 7.37 -3.27
C ARG A 65 17.91 8.53 -2.92
N GLU A 66 17.95 8.93 -1.65
CA GLU A 66 18.65 10.14 -1.20
C GLU A 66 19.93 9.79 -0.43
N ALA A 67 19.86 8.84 0.51
CA ALA A 67 20.97 8.49 1.37
C ALA A 67 21.95 7.51 0.70
N THR A 68 21.45 6.53 -0.05
CA THR A 68 22.23 5.44 -0.68
C THR A 68 21.34 4.69 -1.67
N PRO A 69 21.87 3.98 -2.70
CA PRO A 69 21.08 3.07 -3.54
C PRO A 69 20.76 1.72 -2.87
N ALA A 70 21.09 1.54 -1.58
CA ALA A 70 20.81 0.27 -0.89
C ALA A 70 19.29 -0.03 -0.80
N PRO A 71 18.90 -1.32 -0.69
CA PRO A 71 17.52 -1.69 -0.40
C PRO A 71 17.00 -1.04 0.89
N LYS A 72 15.69 -0.80 0.95
CA LYS A 72 15.04 -0.28 2.16
C LYS A 72 14.96 -1.37 3.24
N ASP A 73 15.02 -0.97 4.51
CA ASP A 73 15.02 -1.91 5.63
C ASP A 73 13.78 -2.80 5.65
N THR A 74 12.60 -2.29 5.28
CA THR A 74 11.40 -3.10 5.10
C THR A 74 11.64 -4.27 4.15
N PHE A 75 12.27 -4.04 2.99
CA PHE A 75 12.55 -5.11 2.02
C PHE A 75 13.56 -6.12 2.57
N VAL A 76 14.62 -5.63 3.22
CA VAL A 76 15.63 -6.49 3.87
C VAL A 76 14.96 -7.41 4.91
N ASN A 77 14.07 -6.86 5.74
CA ASN A 77 13.33 -7.61 6.75
C ASN A 77 12.36 -8.63 6.14
N LEU A 78 11.68 -8.26 5.05
CA LEU A 78 10.77 -9.16 4.33
C LEU A 78 11.51 -10.32 3.65
N ALA A 79 12.66 -10.06 3.05
CA ALA A 79 13.49 -11.10 2.45
C ALA A 79 14.02 -12.09 3.49
N ALA A 80 14.28 -11.63 4.72
CA ALA A 80 14.78 -12.47 5.81
C ALA A 80 13.68 -13.25 6.56
N SER A 81 12.57 -12.60 6.90
CA SER A 81 11.53 -13.17 7.77
C SER A 81 10.26 -13.61 7.04
N GLY A 82 9.95 -12.97 5.90
CA GLY A 82 8.72 -13.19 5.17
C GLY A 82 7.45 -12.71 5.87
N GLU A 83 7.52 -12.09 7.04
CA GLU A 83 6.34 -11.68 7.82
C GLU A 83 6.29 -10.16 8.00
N PHE A 84 5.08 -9.59 7.97
CA PHE A 84 4.84 -8.16 8.18
C PHE A 84 3.37 -7.85 8.47
N VAL A 85 3.10 -6.62 8.87
CA VAL A 85 1.74 -6.10 9.03
C VAL A 85 1.55 -4.85 8.18
N ILE A 86 0.44 -4.78 7.45
CA ILE A 86 -0.06 -3.56 6.83
C ILE A 86 -1.05 -2.91 7.78
N ASN A 87 -0.74 -1.72 8.25
CA ASN A 87 -1.62 -0.90 9.07
C ASN A 87 -2.34 0.09 8.14
N VAL A 88 -3.67 0.07 8.16
CA VAL A 88 -4.46 0.98 7.31
C VAL A 88 -4.18 2.42 7.74
N ALA A 89 -3.69 3.22 6.80
CA ALA A 89 -3.38 4.63 7.02
C ALA A 89 -4.67 5.44 7.13
N THR A 90 -4.95 5.98 8.31
CA THR A 90 -6.05 6.91 8.57
C THR A 90 -5.55 8.33 8.75
N ALA A 91 -6.46 9.30 8.71
CA ALA A 91 -6.11 10.72 8.88
C ALA A 91 -5.18 11.01 10.09
N PRO A 92 -5.37 10.43 11.28
CA PRO A 92 -4.42 10.61 12.40
C PRO A 92 -3.00 10.09 12.12
N LEU A 93 -2.87 8.98 11.38
CA LEU A 93 -1.56 8.45 10.98
C LEU A 93 -0.94 9.30 9.86
N ALA A 94 -1.76 10.02 9.08
CA ALA A 94 -1.34 10.81 7.92
C ALA A 94 -0.34 11.91 8.27
N GLU A 95 -0.51 12.56 9.43
CA GLU A 95 0.31 13.68 9.90
C GLU A 95 1.80 13.32 9.99
N HIS A 96 2.10 12.04 10.20
CA HIS A 96 3.44 11.52 10.38
C HIS A 96 3.96 10.70 9.20
N ILE A 97 3.18 10.51 8.14
CA ILE A 97 3.56 9.67 6.98
C ILE A 97 4.89 10.14 6.38
N GLU A 98 5.07 11.44 6.15
CA GLU A 98 6.31 11.95 5.57
C GLU A 98 7.48 11.83 6.56
N THR A 99 7.24 11.91 7.87
CA THR A 99 8.28 11.73 8.90
C THR A 99 8.83 10.31 8.87
N ILE A 100 7.96 9.30 8.80
CA ILE A 100 8.35 7.88 8.77
C ILE A 100 8.81 7.41 7.37
N ALA A 101 8.63 8.21 6.33
CA ALA A 101 9.08 7.90 4.97
C ALA A 101 10.56 8.22 4.72
N ARG A 102 11.20 8.94 5.64
CA ARG A 102 12.60 9.37 5.52
C ARG A 102 13.56 8.19 5.60
N GLU A 103 14.72 8.34 4.98
CA GLU A 103 15.75 7.30 4.90
C GLU A 103 16.65 7.32 6.14
N TYR A 104 16.07 7.00 7.31
CA TYR A 104 16.83 6.86 8.54
C TYR A 104 17.87 5.73 8.45
N PRO A 105 18.95 5.78 9.25
CA PRO A 105 19.87 4.67 9.41
C PRO A 105 19.13 3.41 9.89
N ALA A 106 19.62 2.24 9.46
CA ALA A 106 19.08 0.95 9.89
C ALA A 106 19.06 0.81 11.42
N GLY A 107 17.99 0.22 11.96
CA GLY A 107 17.80 0.03 13.39
C GLY A 107 17.08 1.18 14.11
N VAL A 108 16.83 2.31 13.43
CA VAL A 108 15.92 3.34 13.94
C VAL A 108 14.49 2.81 13.92
N ASN A 109 13.77 3.00 15.02
CA ASN A 109 12.35 2.65 15.11
C ASN A 109 11.49 3.89 14.81
N GLU A 110 10.92 3.96 13.61
CA GLU A 110 10.14 5.11 13.16
C GLU A 110 8.86 5.31 13.97
N ALA A 111 8.23 4.24 14.46
CA ALA A 111 7.05 4.36 15.32
C ALA A 111 7.39 5.12 16.62
N ALA A 112 8.57 4.86 17.19
CA ALA A 112 9.03 5.58 18.38
C ALA A 112 9.31 7.06 18.12
N LEU A 113 9.78 7.43 16.92
CA LEU A 113 10.04 8.83 16.54
C LEU A 113 8.76 9.68 16.55
N VAL A 114 7.63 9.07 16.21
CA VAL A 114 6.33 9.76 16.08
C VAL A 114 5.37 9.41 17.22
N GLY A 115 5.86 8.72 18.25
CA GLY A 115 5.08 8.38 19.44
C GLY A 115 3.98 7.34 19.21
N TRP A 116 4.04 6.57 18.12
CA TRP A 116 3.07 5.52 17.86
C TRP A 116 3.28 4.31 18.77
N LYS A 117 2.16 3.80 19.29
CA LYS A 117 2.16 2.62 20.14
C LYS A 117 2.10 1.35 19.30
N LEU A 118 2.84 0.34 19.74
CA LEU A 118 2.87 -0.98 19.12
C LEU A 118 2.04 -1.96 19.96
N LYS A 119 1.34 -2.89 19.31
CA LYS A 119 0.65 -4.02 19.94
C LYS A 119 1.07 -5.35 19.29
N PRO A 120 1.10 -6.47 20.03
CA PRO A 120 1.37 -7.78 19.44
C PRO A 120 0.34 -8.14 18.37
N SER A 121 0.82 -8.75 17.28
CA SER A 121 -0.02 -9.30 16.21
C SER A 121 -0.52 -10.70 16.59
N ARG A 122 -1.50 -11.23 15.85
CA ARG A 122 -2.20 -12.49 16.16
C ARG A 122 -1.56 -13.72 15.53
N ARG A 123 -1.01 -13.58 14.32
CA ARG A 123 -0.58 -14.66 13.42
C ARG A 123 0.80 -14.44 12.83
N VAL A 124 1.40 -13.26 12.98
CA VAL A 124 2.77 -12.94 12.54
C VAL A 124 3.60 -12.32 13.67
N ALA A 125 4.93 -12.35 13.55
CA ALA A 125 5.84 -11.82 14.57
C ALA A 125 5.92 -10.28 14.63
N PRO A 126 5.97 -9.53 13.51
CA PRO A 126 6.06 -8.08 13.57
C PRO A 126 4.83 -7.46 14.25
N PRO A 127 5.01 -6.42 15.09
CA PRO A 127 3.91 -5.81 15.81
C PRO A 127 3.02 -4.98 14.90
N SER A 128 1.78 -4.80 15.33
CA SER A 128 0.79 -3.90 14.72
C SER A 128 0.87 -2.51 15.36
N LEU A 129 0.43 -1.47 14.64
CA LEU A 129 0.18 -0.16 15.23
C LEU A 129 -1.12 -0.20 16.04
N ALA A 130 -1.06 0.22 17.29
CA ALA A 130 -2.20 0.14 18.20
C ALA A 130 -3.36 1.03 17.76
N ASP A 131 -3.03 2.24 17.27
CA ASP A 131 -4.00 3.27 16.88
C ASP A 131 -4.45 3.16 15.41
N SER A 132 -4.00 2.12 14.69
CA SER A 132 -4.56 1.80 13.37
C SER A 132 -5.87 1.01 13.56
N PRO A 133 -6.97 1.38 12.90
CA PRO A 133 -8.26 0.72 13.13
C PRO A 133 -8.42 -0.59 12.35
N ALA A 134 -7.48 -0.89 11.44
CA ALA A 134 -7.46 -2.14 10.70
C ALA A 134 -6.02 -2.54 10.36
N GLN A 135 -5.70 -3.82 10.56
CA GLN A 135 -4.40 -4.41 10.28
C GLN A 135 -4.56 -5.68 9.44
N LEU A 136 -3.73 -5.80 8.40
CA LEU A 136 -3.60 -7.01 7.60
C LEU A 136 -2.26 -7.65 7.95
N GLU A 137 -2.30 -8.82 8.56
CA GLU A 137 -1.11 -9.59 8.88
C GLU A 137 -0.77 -10.49 7.69
N CYS A 138 0.46 -10.36 7.19
CA CYS A 138 0.82 -10.85 5.88
C CYS A 138 2.04 -11.77 5.92
N ARG A 139 2.07 -12.73 4.99
CA ARG A 139 3.24 -13.56 4.69
C ARG A 139 3.63 -13.45 3.23
N VAL A 140 4.91 -13.21 2.97
CA VAL A 140 5.47 -13.17 1.62
C VAL A 140 5.28 -14.53 0.95
N ARG A 141 4.77 -14.50 -0.28
CA ARG A 141 4.58 -15.68 -1.14
C ARG A 141 5.61 -15.71 -2.25
N GLU A 142 5.87 -14.55 -2.84
CA GLU A 142 6.74 -14.41 -4.00
C GLU A 142 7.34 -13.00 -4.03
N ILE A 143 8.57 -12.89 -4.50
CA ILE A 143 9.22 -11.62 -4.81
C ILE A 143 9.62 -11.68 -6.28
N ILE A 144 9.18 -10.67 -7.03
CA ILE A 144 9.38 -10.58 -8.47
C ILE A 144 10.15 -9.30 -8.77
N ASP A 145 11.36 -9.43 -9.30
CA ASP A 145 12.18 -8.28 -9.67
C ASP A 145 11.83 -7.76 -11.07
N ARG A 146 11.83 -6.44 -11.25
CA ARG A 146 11.64 -5.77 -12.54
C ARG A 146 12.57 -4.57 -12.68
N GLY A 147 13.11 -4.37 -13.88
CA GLY A 147 14.15 -3.37 -14.12
C GLY A 147 15.49 -3.81 -13.51
N ASP A 148 16.41 -2.86 -13.36
CA ASP A 148 17.66 -3.06 -12.61
C ASP A 148 17.43 -2.66 -11.14
N PRO A 149 17.25 -3.61 -10.21
CA PRO A 149 16.90 -3.34 -8.81
C PRO A 149 17.92 -2.46 -8.07
N ASP A 150 19.15 -2.34 -8.57
CA ASP A 150 20.18 -1.48 -7.99
C ASP A 150 20.11 -0.02 -8.48
N GLU A 151 19.29 0.27 -9.52
CA GLU A 151 19.10 1.60 -10.07
C GLU A 151 17.85 2.29 -9.46
N PRO A 152 18.02 3.41 -8.71
CA PRO A 152 16.91 4.16 -8.16
C PRO A 152 15.90 4.57 -9.24
N PHE A 153 14.61 4.51 -8.92
CA PHE A 153 13.48 4.85 -9.81
C PHE A 153 13.29 3.92 -11.03
N ALA A 154 14.23 3.02 -11.34
CA ALA A 154 14.14 2.11 -12.48
C ALA A 154 13.83 0.66 -12.05
N GLY A 155 14.53 0.16 -11.04
CA GLY A 155 14.32 -1.17 -10.50
C GLY A 155 13.37 -1.25 -9.32
N ILE A 156 12.66 -2.37 -9.23
CA ILE A 156 11.76 -2.66 -8.12
C ILE A 156 11.77 -4.13 -7.73
N HIS A 157 11.37 -4.39 -6.49
CA HIS A 157 10.91 -5.66 -5.97
C HIS A 157 9.39 -5.62 -5.84
N LEU A 158 8.68 -6.46 -6.59
CA LEU A 158 7.24 -6.66 -6.44
C LEU A 158 7.02 -7.80 -5.46
N VAL A 159 6.59 -7.47 -4.24
CA VAL A 159 6.29 -8.43 -3.18
C VAL A 159 4.82 -8.83 -3.28
N LEU A 160 4.56 -10.10 -3.56
CA LEU A 160 3.24 -10.72 -3.44
C LEU A 160 3.12 -11.38 -2.07
N ALA A 161 2.10 -11.01 -1.31
CA ALA A 161 1.92 -11.48 0.05
C ALA A 161 0.48 -11.95 0.30
N GLU A 162 0.37 -13.09 0.98
CA GLU A 162 -0.90 -13.64 1.46
C GLU A 162 -1.30 -12.94 2.76
N VAL A 163 -2.54 -12.49 2.84
CA VAL A 163 -3.15 -11.94 4.06
C VAL A 163 -3.66 -13.10 4.91
N VAL A 164 -2.95 -13.42 5.99
CA VAL A 164 -3.26 -14.59 6.84
C VAL A 164 -4.17 -14.25 8.01
N CYS A 165 -4.34 -12.96 8.34
CA CYS A 165 -5.26 -12.46 9.34
C CYS A 165 -5.63 -11.01 9.07
N VAL A 166 -6.87 -10.64 9.37
CA VAL A 166 -7.31 -9.25 9.44
C VAL A 166 -7.78 -9.00 10.86
N VAL A 167 -7.25 -7.96 11.49
CA VAL A 167 -7.72 -7.42 12.77
C VAL A 167 -8.35 -6.07 12.46
N VAL A 168 -9.55 -5.84 12.95
CA VAL A 168 -10.31 -4.62 12.65
C VAL A 168 -11.11 -4.21 13.87
N ASP A 169 -11.25 -2.91 14.08
CA ASP A 169 -12.12 -2.36 15.11
C ASP A 169 -13.59 -2.65 14.77
N ASP A 170 -14.37 -3.08 15.77
CA ASP A 170 -15.77 -3.48 15.60
C ASP A 170 -16.63 -2.37 14.96
N ASP A 171 -16.29 -1.11 15.24
CA ASP A 171 -17.00 0.06 14.69
C ASP A 171 -16.94 0.13 13.16
N LEU A 172 -15.91 -0.45 12.53
CA LEU A 172 -15.76 -0.50 11.07
C LEU A 172 -16.61 -1.59 10.40
N LEU A 173 -17.27 -2.46 11.17
CA LEU A 173 -18.09 -3.52 10.61
C LEU A 173 -19.51 -2.99 10.27
N ALA A 174 -20.01 -3.42 9.12
CA ALA A 174 -21.44 -3.33 8.80
C ALA A 174 -22.18 -4.56 9.36
N GLU A 175 -21.55 -5.74 9.22
CA GLU A 175 -22.04 -7.06 9.60
C GLU A 175 -20.85 -7.97 9.95
N PRO A 176 -21.03 -9.15 10.55
CA PRO A 176 -19.94 -10.09 10.79
C PRO A 176 -19.10 -10.36 9.54
N ASN A 177 -17.78 -10.14 9.63
CA ASN A 177 -16.81 -10.28 8.54
C ASN A 177 -17.04 -9.35 7.32
N ARG A 178 -17.84 -8.29 7.48
CA ARG A 178 -18.12 -7.33 6.41
C ARG A 178 -17.75 -5.92 6.83
N ILE A 179 -16.69 -5.39 6.22
CA ILE A 179 -16.22 -4.02 6.42
C ILE A 179 -17.19 -3.03 5.78
N ASP A 180 -17.52 -1.96 6.50
CA ASP A 180 -18.14 -0.76 5.95
C ASP A 180 -17.04 0.21 5.48
N PRO A 181 -16.82 0.37 4.17
CA PRO A 181 -15.77 1.24 3.67
C PRO A 181 -16.02 2.72 3.98
N THR A 182 -17.26 3.13 4.24
CA THR A 182 -17.61 4.53 4.55
C THR A 182 -17.13 4.96 5.93
N LYS A 183 -16.85 3.99 6.81
CA LYS A 183 -16.37 4.23 8.17
C LYS A 183 -14.85 4.30 8.26
N ILE A 184 -14.12 4.04 7.17
CA ILE A 184 -12.66 4.07 7.15
C ILE A 184 -12.21 5.42 6.57
N PRO A 185 -11.66 6.34 7.37
CA PRO A 185 -11.11 7.61 6.89
C PRO A 185 -9.72 7.37 6.25
N ALA A 186 -9.68 6.55 5.21
CA ALA A 186 -8.46 6.07 4.58
C ALA A 186 -7.72 7.22 3.86
N VAL A 187 -6.39 7.22 3.97
CA VAL A 187 -5.54 8.21 3.32
C VAL A 187 -5.06 7.67 1.99
N GLY A 188 -5.28 8.47 0.93
CA GLY A 188 -4.78 8.22 -0.41
C GLY A 188 -3.65 9.17 -0.80
N ARG A 189 -2.66 8.69 -1.55
CA ARG A 189 -1.59 9.50 -2.14
C ARG A 189 -1.97 9.98 -3.54
N MET A 190 -1.86 11.29 -3.79
CA MET A 190 -2.18 11.94 -5.07
C MET A 190 -0.94 12.30 -5.92
N GLY A 191 0.26 11.99 -5.41
CA GLY A 191 1.52 12.54 -5.94
C GLY A 191 2.02 13.66 -5.03
N PHE A 192 3.32 13.71 -4.74
CA PHE A 192 3.86 14.65 -3.75
C PHE A 192 3.61 16.12 -4.16
N PRO A 193 3.24 17.01 -3.21
CA PRO A 193 3.03 16.79 -1.77
C PRO A 193 1.58 16.42 -1.38
N TRP A 194 0.73 16.07 -2.33
CA TRP A 194 -0.71 15.98 -2.15
C TRP A 194 -1.20 14.60 -1.67
N PHE A 195 -2.16 14.67 -0.75
CA PHE A 195 -2.89 13.54 -0.18
C PHE A 195 -4.39 13.84 -0.18
N VAL A 196 -5.19 12.79 -0.08
CA VAL A 196 -6.65 12.87 0.11
C VAL A 196 -7.04 11.99 1.28
N VAL A 197 -8.11 12.37 1.99
CA VAL A 197 -8.75 11.52 2.99
C VAL A 197 -10.13 11.14 2.45
N ALA A 198 -10.43 9.84 2.41
CA ALA A 198 -11.73 9.33 2.03
C ALA A 198 -12.76 9.62 3.14
N GLN A 199 -13.34 10.82 3.10
CA GLN A 199 -14.45 11.20 3.97
C GLN A 199 -15.78 10.79 3.34
N PRO A 200 -16.83 10.45 4.13
CA PRO A 200 -18.13 10.04 3.61
C PRO A 200 -18.70 11.00 2.56
N GLU A 201 -18.50 12.31 2.73
CA GLU A 201 -19.00 13.36 1.84
C GLU A 201 -18.34 13.35 0.46
N ALA A 202 -17.15 12.76 0.34
CA ALA A 202 -16.43 12.58 -0.91
C ALA A 202 -16.76 11.25 -1.61
N MET A 203 -17.52 10.37 -0.96
CA MET A 203 -17.91 9.08 -1.52
C MET A 203 -19.19 9.22 -2.33
N VAL A 204 -19.21 8.58 -3.50
CA VAL A 204 -20.40 8.50 -4.35
C VAL A 204 -20.92 7.08 -4.32
N GLU A 205 -22.17 6.90 -3.94
CA GLU A 205 -22.87 5.63 -4.06
C GLU A 205 -23.33 5.44 -5.51
N LEU A 206 -22.93 4.32 -6.10
CA LEU A 206 -23.35 3.93 -7.44
C LEU A 206 -23.94 2.53 -7.36
N ASP A 207 -25.20 2.39 -7.72
CA ASP A 207 -25.84 1.08 -7.78
C ASP A 207 -25.21 0.22 -8.87
N ARG A 208 -24.93 -1.04 -8.52
CA ARG A 208 -24.53 -2.03 -9.51
C ARG A 208 -25.73 -2.34 -10.39
N ILE A 209 -25.67 -1.94 -11.66
CA ILE A 209 -26.64 -2.33 -12.67
C ILE A 209 -26.24 -3.73 -13.18
N PRO A 210 -26.99 -4.80 -12.85
CA PRO A 210 -26.69 -6.13 -13.36
C PRO A 210 -26.97 -6.19 -14.87
N TYR A 211 -26.16 -6.95 -15.59
CA TYR A 211 -26.46 -7.27 -16.98
C TYR A 211 -27.63 -8.26 -17.01
N ASP A 212 -28.72 -7.89 -17.69
CA ASP A 212 -29.82 -8.80 -18.02
C ASP A 212 -29.55 -9.46 -19.38
N PRO A 213 -29.37 -10.80 -19.45
CA PRO A 213 -29.18 -11.50 -20.72
C PRO A 213 -30.32 -11.33 -21.72
N ALA A 214 -31.52 -10.90 -21.28
CA ALA A 214 -32.65 -10.61 -22.15
C ALA A 214 -32.64 -9.17 -22.71
N GLU A 215 -31.78 -8.29 -22.20
CA GLU A 215 -31.67 -6.91 -22.68
C GLU A 215 -31.14 -6.87 -24.11
N LYS A 216 -31.83 -6.11 -24.97
CA LYS A 216 -31.38 -5.88 -26.35
C LYS A 216 -30.20 -4.92 -26.35
N ILE A 217 -29.02 -5.46 -26.63
CA ILE A 217 -27.82 -4.63 -26.85
C ILE A 217 -28.02 -3.83 -28.15
N PRO A 218 -27.87 -2.49 -28.13
CA PRO A 218 -28.01 -1.68 -29.34
C PRO A 218 -27.02 -2.12 -30.43
N ASP A 219 -27.45 -2.15 -31.70
CA ASP A 219 -26.59 -2.56 -32.83
C ASP A 219 -25.28 -1.75 -32.91
N ALA A 220 -25.32 -0.47 -32.52
CA ALA A 220 -24.14 0.39 -32.45
C ALA A 220 -23.10 -0.06 -31.41
N ALA A 221 -23.50 -0.80 -30.37
CA ALA A 221 -22.64 -1.37 -29.35
C ALA A 221 -22.14 -2.78 -29.70
N LEU A 222 -22.70 -3.40 -30.76
CA LEU A 222 -22.30 -4.71 -31.28
C LEU A 222 -21.23 -4.62 -32.39
N ALA A 223 -20.65 -3.43 -32.61
CA ALA A 223 -19.68 -3.21 -33.68
C ALA A 223 -18.31 -3.81 -33.35
N GLY A 224 -17.95 -4.90 -34.04
CA GLY A 224 -16.57 -5.41 -34.17
C GLY A 224 -16.42 -6.91 -33.96
N SER A 225 -16.64 -7.70 -35.00
CA SER A 225 -16.01 -9.03 -35.19
C SER A 225 -14.90 -8.92 -36.23
#